data_AF-A0A0G2HVW3-F1
#
_entry.id   AF-A0A0G2HVW3-F1
#
_cell.length_a   1.000
_cell.length_b   1.000
_cell.length_c   1.000
_cell.angle_alpha   90.00
_cell.angle_beta   90.00
_cell.angle_gamma   90.00
#
_symmetry.space_group_name_H-M   'P 1'
#
loop_
_entity.id
_entity.type
_entity.pdbx_description
1 polymer ?
#
loop_
_entity_poly.entity_id
_entity_poly.type
_entity_poly.pdbx_seq_one_letter_code
_entity_poly.pdbx_strand_id
1 'polypeptide(L)'
;MVGAGALLCIGGPALVQYLRPTEEELFQRFNPELQKRNLETRDQRQKDFDTFVTQLKTHAKSDKSIWHAMKQSEATNQIQVDIRRKAEVEEAERQKEQIRKELAEGRS
;
A
#
# COMPACT_ATOMS: atom_id res chain seq x y z
N MET A 1 19.30 7.32 -42.41
CA MET A 1 18.16 6.80 -41.62
C MET A 1 18.48 6.60 -40.13
N VAL A 2 19.68 6.15 -39.75
CA VAL A 2 20.06 5.95 -38.32
C VAL A 2 19.96 7.22 -37.47
N GLY A 3 20.41 8.37 -37.99
CA GLY A 3 20.35 9.65 -37.26
C GLY A 3 18.93 10.13 -36.95
N ALA A 4 17.99 9.99 -37.90
CA ALA A 4 16.58 10.35 -37.68
C ALA A 4 15.88 9.42 -36.67
N GLY A 5 16.21 8.12 -36.70
CA GLY A 5 15.70 7.15 -35.72
C GLY A 5 16.21 7.44 -34.30
N ALA A 6 17.50 7.76 -34.14
CA ALA A 6 18.07 8.13 -32.85
C ALA A 6 17.47 9.43 -32.29
N LEU A 7 17.20 10.41 -33.15
CA LEU A 7 16.58 11.69 -32.77
C LEU A 7 15.14 11.49 -32.27
N LEU A 8 14.38 10.57 -32.85
CA LEU A 8 13.05 10.21 -32.34
C LEU A 8 13.12 9.43 -31.03
N CYS A 9 13.96 8.38 -30.96
CA CYS A 9 14.04 7.50 -29.79
C CYS A 9 14.66 8.17 -28.55
N ILE A 10 15.61 9.10 -28.74
CA ILE A 10 16.31 9.76 -27.64
C ILE A 10 15.79 11.19 -27.47
N GLY A 11 15.60 11.92 -28.58
CA GLY A 11 15.16 13.31 -28.54
C GLY A 11 13.73 13.46 -28.07
N GLY A 12 12.83 12.52 -28.37
CA GLY A 12 11.47 12.51 -27.83
C GLY A 12 11.45 12.46 -26.29
N PRO A 13 12.01 11.41 -25.67
CA PRO A 13 12.12 11.34 -24.21
C PRO A 13 12.91 12.50 -23.58
N ALA A 14 14.01 12.94 -24.20
CA ALA A 14 14.80 14.05 -23.70
C ALA A 14 14.02 15.38 -23.70
N LEU A 15 13.25 15.65 -24.76
CA LEU A 15 12.40 16.84 -24.84
C LEU A 15 11.29 16.82 -23.78
N VAL A 16 10.69 15.65 -23.53
CA VAL A 16 9.68 15.50 -22.47
C VAL A 16 10.30 15.75 -21.09
N GLN A 17 11.51 15.23 -20.83
CA GLN A 17 12.21 15.48 -19.57
C GLN A 17 12.57 16.97 -19.41
N TYR A 18 12.94 17.65 -20.49
CA TYR A 18 13.25 19.07 -20.46
C TYR A 18 12.02 19.96 -20.19
N LEU A 19 10.87 19.61 -20.76
CA LEU A 19 9.62 20.36 -20.58
C LEU A 19 8.91 20.06 -19.27
N ARG A 20 9.16 18.88 -18.67
CA ARG A 20 8.48 18.47 -17.45
C ARG A 20 8.94 19.37 -16.29
N PRO A 21 8.01 20.05 -15.60
CA PRO A 21 8.36 20.84 -14.42
C PRO A 21 8.95 19.94 -13.33
N THR A 22 9.85 20.50 -12.53
CA THR A 22 10.46 19.78 -11.40
C THR A 22 9.42 19.47 -10.32
N GLU A 23 9.72 18.50 -9.45
CA GLU A 23 8.81 18.14 -8.36
C GLU A 23 8.52 19.32 -7.42
N GLU A 24 9.50 20.19 -7.21
CA GLU A 24 9.34 21.40 -6.39
C GLU A 24 8.44 22.44 -7.05
N GLU A 25 8.59 22.68 -8.35
CA GLU A 25 7.71 23.57 -9.11
C GLU A 25 6.28 23.04 -9.19
N LEU A 26 6.12 21.72 -9.30
CA LEU A 26 4.82 21.07 -9.26
C LEU A 26 4.18 21.20 -7.88
N PHE A 27 4.97 21.02 -6.81
CA PHE A 27 4.51 21.16 -5.44
C PHE A 27 4.03 22.58 -5.12
N GLN A 28 4.75 23.61 -5.60
CA GLN A 28 4.33 25.01 -5.43
C GLN A 28 3.00 25.34 -6.12
N ARG A 29 2.65 24.62 -7.19
CA ARG A 29 1.36 24.78 -7.89
C ARG A 29 0.20 24.02 -7.24
N PHE A 30 0.46 23.19 -6.23
CA PHE A 30 -0.60 22.49 -5.50
C PHE A 30 -1.39 23.41 -4.57
N ASN A 31 -2.66 23.08 -4.36
CA ASN A 31 -3.51 23.72 -3.36
C ASN A 31 -2.90 23.49 -1.95
N PRO A 32 -3.05 24.40 -0.96
CA PRO A 32 -2.31 24.33 0.29
C PRO A 32 -2.67 23.09 1.14
N GLU A 33 -3.90 22.58 1.01
CA GLU A 33 -4.33 21.31 1.59
C GLU A 33 -3.52 20.11 1.06
N LEU A 34 -3.27 20.08 -0.25
CA LEU A 34 -2.49 19.02 -0.88
C LEU A 34 -1.01 19.13 -0.54
N GLN A 35 -0.48 20.34 -0.38
CA GLN A 35 0.90 20.55 0.06
C GLN A 35 1.10 19.97 1.47
N LYS A 36 0.21 20.27 2.41
CA LYS A 36 0.25 19.71 3.78
C LYS A 36 0.19 18.19 3.77
N ARG A 37 -0.78 17.60 3.08
CA ARG A 37 -0.90 16.14 2.98
C ARG A 37 0.31 15.47 2.34
N ASN A 38 0.90 16.09 1.33
CA ASN A 38 2.11 15.57 0.70
C ASN A 38 3.30 15.56 1.66
N LEU A 39 3.43 16.58 2.52
CA LEU A 39 4.48 16.66 3.54
C LEU A 39 4.26 15.61 4.64
N GLU A 40 3.03 15.52 5.17
CA GLU A 40 2.67 14.56 6.23
C GLU A 40 2.80 13.11 5.76
N THR A 41 2.46 12.82 4.50
CA THR A 41 2.46 11.47 3.95
C THR A 41 3.78 11.13 3.25
N ARG A 42 4.81 12.00 3.32
CA ARG A 42 6.09 11.78 2.64
C ARG A 42 6.77 10.50 3.12
N ASP A 43 6.90 10.36 4.43
CA ASP A 43 7.55 9.19 5.05
C ASP A 43 6.77 7.90 4.79
N GLN A 44 5.43 7.98 4.86
CA GLN A 44 4.57 6.84 4.56
C GLN A 44 4.72 6.39 3.11
N ARG A 45 4.71 7.32 2.15
CA ARG A 45 4.93 6.99 0.73
C ARG A 45 6.28 6.34 0.47
N GLN A 46 7.33 6.79 1.17
CA GLN A 46 8.65 6.19 1.03
C GLN A 46 8.68 4.75 1.55
N LYS A 47 8.06 4.51 2.71
CA LYS A 47 7.89 3.14 3.27
C LYS A 47 7.05 2.25 2.36
N ASP A 48 5.96 2.77 1.81
CA ASP A 48 5.08 2.04 0.91
C ASP A 48 5.80 1.66 -0.38
N PHE A 49 6.61 2.59 -0.92
CA PHE A 49 7.42 2.34 -2.10
C PHE A 49 8.49 1.27 -1.85
N ASP A 50 9.24 1.36 -0.74
CA ASP A 50 10.24 0.37 -0.38
C ASP A 50 9.62 -1.02 -0.16
N THR A 51 8.44 -1.06 0.47
CA THR A 51 7.67 -2.29 0.67
C THR A 51 7.24 -2.88 -0.66
N PHE A 52 6.69 -2.06 -1.57
CA PHE A 52 6.28 -2.48 -2.89
C PHE A 52 7.45 -3.02 -3.72
N VAL A 53 8.59 -2.32 -3.75
CA VAL A 53 9.79 -2.78 -4.46
C VAL A 53 10.31 -4.09 -3.87
N THR A 54 10.25 -4.25 -2.56
CA THR A 54 10.65 -5.49 -1.87
C THR A 54 9.75 -6.66 -2.25
N GLN A 55 8.44 -6.45 -2.26
CA GLN A 55 7.47 -7.45 -2.74
C GLN A 55 7.69 -7.77 -4.21
N LEU A 56 7.87 -6.76 -5.07
CA LEU A 56 8.14 -6.96 -6.50
C LEU A 56 9.40 -7.78 -6.73
N LYS A 57 10.50 -7.49 -6.02
CA LYS A 57 11.74 -8.29 -6.09
C LYS A 57 11.52 -9.73 -5.63
N THR A 58 10.69 -9.93 -4.61
CA THR A 58 10.38 -11.25 -4.06
C THR A 58 9.54 -12.05 -5.06
N HIS A 59 8.56 -11.43 -5.69
CA HIS A 59 7.73 -12.05 -6.72
C HIS A 59 8.48 -12.28 -8.02
N ALA A 60 9.35 -11.37 -8.45
CA ALA A 60 10.19 -11.55 -9.64
C ALA A 60 11.20 -12.70 -9.51
N LYS A 61 11.60 -13.07 -8.27
CA LYS A 61 12.41 -14.26 -8.00
C LYS A 61 11.61 -15.56 -8.03
N SER A 62 10.29 -15.48 -8.02
CA SER A 62 9.41 -16.65 -8.14
C SER A 62 9.03 -16.83 -9.61
N ASP A 63 9.18 -18.02 -10.17
CA ASP A 63 8.76 -18.34 -11.55
C ASP A 63 7.23 -18.25 -11.78
N LYS A 64 6.48 -17.76 -10.80
CA LYS A 64 5.03 -17.57 -10.90
C LYS A 64 4.73 -16.18 -11.46
N SER A 65 3.73 -16.09 -12.33
CA SER A 65 3.28 -14.78 -12.82
C SER A 65 2.87 -13.89 -11.64
N ILE A 66 3.22 -12.60 -11.71
CA ILE A 66 2.91 -11.60 -10.67
C ILE A 66 1.42 -11.62 -10.33
N TRP A 67 0.56 -11.82 -11.32
CA TRP A 67 -0.89 -11.94 -11.17
C TRP A 67 -1.33 -13.10 -10.29
N HIS A 68 -0.69 -14.27 -10.43
CA HIS A 68 -0.99 -15.42 -9.57
C HIS A 68 -0.51 -15.19 -8.13
N ALA A 69 0.65 -14.54 -7.97
CA ALA A 69 1.16 -14.21 -6.64
C ALA A 69 0.28 -13.18 -5.92
N MET A 70 -0.21 -12.15 -6.63
CA MET A 70 -1.16 -11.18 -6.10
C MET A 70 -2.47 -11.83 -5.66
N LYS A 71 -3.09 -12.66 -6.52
CA LYS A 71 -4.33 -13.38 -6.18
C LYS A 71 -4.17 -14.30 -4.96
N GLN A 72 -3.02 -14.95 -4.83
CA GLN A 72 -2.71 -15.77 -3.67
C GLN A 72 -2.56 -14.92 -2.40
N SER A 73 -1.88 -13.79 -2.49
CA SER A 73 -1.69 -12.86 -1.36
C SER A 73 -3.02 -12.27 -0.85
N GLU A 74 -3.93 -11.91 -1.77
CA GLU A 74 -5.28 -11.43 -1.42
C GLU A 74 -6.09 -12.51 -0.69
N ALA A 75 -6.07 -13.75 -1.19
CA ALA A 75 -6.76 -14.86 -0.55
C ALA A 75 -6.21 -15.13 0.87
N THR A 76 -4.88 -15.09 1.04
CA THR A 76 -4.27 -15.26 2.37
C THR A 76 -4.60 -14.10 3.31
N ASN A 77 -4.66 -12.87 2.81
CA ASN A 77 -5.02 -11.71 3.61
C ASN A 77 -6.49 -11.77 4.05
N GLN A 78 -7.41 -12.16 3.17
CA GLN A 78 -8.82 -12.34 3.53
C GLN A 78 -9.01 -13.41 4.61
N ILE A 79 -8.33 -14.56 4.46
CA ILE A 79 -8.37 -15.63 5.47
C ILE A 79 -7.83 -15.13 6.82
N GLN A 80 -6.73 -14.38 6.84
CA GLN A 80 -6.18 -13.83 8.08
C GLN A 80 -7.12 -12.81 8.73
N VAL A 81 -7.76 -11.95 7.94
CA VAL A 81 -8.76 -10.99 8.43
C VAL A 81 -9.96 -11.73 9.02
N ASP A 82 -10.46 -12.77 8.36
CA ASP A 82 -11.59 -13.55 8.85
C ASP A 82 -11.26 -14.34 10.13
N ILE A 83 -10.05 -14.91 10.22
CA ILE A 83 -9.58 -15.58 11.44
C ILE A 83 -9.50 -14.59 12.60
N ARG A 84 -8.91 -13.40 12.36
CA ARG A 84 -8.79 -12.37 13.38
C ARG A 84 -10.16 -11.88 13.86
N ARG A 85 -11.09 -11.67 12.93
CA ARG A 85 -12.46 -11.25 13.23
C ARG A 85 -13.21 -12.30 14.04
N LYS A 86 -13.02 -13.60 13.73
CA LYS A 86 -13.61 -14.69 14.52
C LYS A 86 -13.03 -14.76 15.93
N ALA A 87 -11.71 -14.60 16.07
CA ALA A 87 -11.06 -14.56 17.38
C ALA A 87 -11.57 -13.39 18.24
N GLU A 88 -11.73 -12.19 17.66
CA GLU A 88 -12.28 -11.02 18.36
C GLU A 88 -13.74 -11.23 18.83
N VAL A 89 -14.56 -11.91 18.02
CA VAL A 89 -15.94 -12.26 18.40
C VAL A 89 -15.96 -13.27 19.55
N GLU A 90 -15.12 -14.30 19.47
CA GLU A 90 -15.04 -15.33 20.51
C GLU A 90 -14.54 -14.75 21.85
N GLU A 91 -13.53 -13.87 21.81
CA GLU A 91 -13.06 -13.15 23.00
C GLU A 91 -14.15 -12.26 23.60
N ALA A 92 -14.90 -11.54 22.77
CA ALA A 92 -16.02 -10.72 23.22
C ALA A 92 -17.15 -11.54 23.85
N GLU A 93 -17.42 -12.76 23.35
CA GLU A 93 -18.40 -13.66 23.96
C GLU A 93 -17.90 -14.21 25.31
N ARG A 94 -16.63 -14.64 25.40
CA ARG A 94 -16.04 -15.08 26.68
C ARG A 94 -16.07 -13.98 27.73
N GLN A 95 -15.80 -12.73 27.35
CA GLN A 95 -15.91 -11.57 28.26
C GLN A 95 -17.34 -11.36 28.75
N LYS A 96 -18.35 -11.47 27.87
CA LYS A 96 -19.77 -11.36 28.26
C LYS A 96 -20.19 -12.46 29.22
N GLU A 97 -19.71 -13.68 29.03
CA GLU A 97 -20.01 -14.81 29.92
C GLU A 97 -19.37 -14.65 31.30
N GLN A 98 -18.14 -14.14 31.37
CA GLN A 98 -17.48 -13.83 32.64
C GLN A 98 -18.25 -12.75 33.42
N ILE A 99 -18.62 -11.64 32.75
CA ILE A 99 -19.42 -10.57 33.36
C ILE A 99 -20.77 -11.12 33.84
N ARG A 100 -21.41 -12.01 33.08
CA ARG A 100 -22.71 -12.60 33.46
C ARG A 100 -22.61 -13.52 34.68
N LYS A 101 -21.49 -14.25 34.85
CA LYS A 101 -21.24 -15.10 36.01
C LYS A 101 -20.96 -14.25 37.26
N GLU A 102 -20.11 -13.23 37.15
CA GLU A 102 -19.82 -12.29 38.24
C GLU A 102 -21.09 -11.53 38.71
N LEU A 103 -21.97 -11.14 37.79
CA LEU A 103 -23.24 -10.49 38.13
C LEU A 103 -24.26 -11.43 38.80
N ALA A 104 -24.17 -12.73 38.55
CA ALA A 104 -25.02 -13.73 39.17
C ALA A 104 -24.51 -14.13 40.57
N GLU A 105 -23.19 -14.19 40.75
CA GLU A 105 -22.55 -14.47 42.04
C GLU A 105 -22.61 -13.27 42.99
N GLY A 106 -22.53 -12.02 42.48
CA GLY A 106 -22.66 -10.80 43.30
C GLY A 106 -24.09 -10.42 43.71
N ARG A 107 -25.09 -11.26 43.39
CA ARG A 107 -26.51 -11.03 43.71
C ARG A 107 -27.07 -12.07 44.70
N SER A 108 -26.20 -12.88 45.30
CA SER A 108 -26.50 -13.81 46.40
C SER A 108 -26.02 -13.29 47.75
#